data_AF-A0A6L7NAC7-F1
#
_entry.id   AF-A0A6L7NAC7-F1
#
_cell.length_a   1.000
_cell.length_b   1.000
_cell.length_c   1.000
_cell.angle_alpha   90.00
_cell.angle_beta   90.00
_cell.angle_gamma   90.00
#
_symmetry.space_group_name_H-M   'P 1'
#
loop_
_entity.id
_entity.type
_entity.pdbx_description
1 polymer ?
#
loop_
_entity_poly.entity_id
_entity_poly.type
_entity_poly.pdbx_seq_one_letter_code
_entity_poly.pdbx_strand_id
1 'polypeptide(L)'
;MTERWIMVDADVFAALQRRAEPLVDDANSVLRRVLRLPADESEALQRHSVRPSEGRRPMEKRSAAASPRSLTASSKARQASSVKPRGDTTRAQRGSLLPEAEYVRPLLEALFELDGSAPTSEVVRRVGRKLDTKLTEADRQLIKSGDVRWKNRLQFVRLGLIKQGLMMKNSPRGIWEISESGKQYLNEYKEMNK
;
A
#
# COMPACT_ATOMS: atom_id res chain seq x y z
N MET A 1 -4.32 24.26 6.79
CA MET A 1 -5.78 24.38 6.92
C MET A 1 -6.32 23.07 7.47
N THR A 2 -7.29 23.10 8.37
CA THR A 2 -7.93 21.88 8.92
C THR A 2 -8.90 21.29 7.89
N GLU A 3 -8.78 19.98 7.62
CA GLU A 3 -9.68 19.27 6.73
C GLU A 3 -11.07 19.15 7.38
N ARG A 4 -12.05 19.90 6.86
CA ARG A 4 -13.46 19.77 7.23
C ARG A 4 -14.16 18.86 6.22
N TRP A 5 -14.74 17.76 6.68
CA TRP A 5 -15.48 16.82 5.85
C TRP A 5 -16.88 17.38 5.57
N ILE A 6 -17.27 17.43 4.30
CA ILE A 6 -18.61 17.80 3.86
C ILE A 6 -19.24 16.56 3.22
N MET A 7 -20.36 16.11 3.76
CA MET A 7 -21.18 15.05 3.16
C MET A 7 -21.95 15.63 1.97
N VAL A 8 -22.02 14.90 0.86
CA VAL A 8 -22.83 15.27 -0.31
C VAL A 8 -24.06 14.37 -0.33
N ASP A 9 -25.24 14.98 -0.34
CA ASP A 9 -26.52 14.26 -0.37
C ASP A 9 -26.72 13.52 -1.70
N ALA A 10 -27.55 12.47 -1.67
CA ALA A 10 -27.68 11.52 -2.78
C ALA A 10 -28.29 12.16 -4.05
N ASP A 11 -29.20 13.11 -3.89
CA ASP A 11 -29.81 13.89 -4.97
C ASP A 11 -28.82 14.89 -5.59
N VAL A 12 -28.01 15.55 -4.76
CA VAL A 12 -26.90 16.42 -5.18
C VAL A 12 -25.85 15.61 -5.95
N PHE A 13 -25.46 14.44 -5.45
CA PHE A 13 -24.54 13.54 -6.14
C PHE A 13 -25.08 13.08 -7.49
N ALA A 14 -26.37 12.68 -7.56
CA ALA A 14 -27.02 12.33 -8.82
C ALA A 14 -27.10 13.51 -9.80
N ALA A 15 -27.29 14.75 -9.31
CA ALA A 15 -27.27 15.95 -10.13
C ALA A 15 -25.88 16.28 -10.69
N LEU A 16 -24.81 16.03 -9.93
CA LEU A 16 -23.43 16.12 -10.41
C LEU A 16 -23.14 15.05 -11.46
N GLN A 17 -23.54 13.80 -11.22
CA GLN A 17 -23.33 12.69 -12.15
C GLN A 17 -24.02 12.91 -13.51
N ARG A 18 -25.23 13.50 -13.53
CA ARG A 18 -25.91 13.89 -14.79
C ARG A 18 -25.21 15.02 -15.57
N ARG A 19 -24.29 15.75 -14.94
CA ARG A 19 -23.50 16.84 -15.54
C ARG A 19 -22.06 16.45 -15.84
N ALA A 20 -21.69 15.18 -15.62
CA ALA A 20 -20.39 14.63 -15.91
C ALA A 20 -20.37 13.98 -17.30
N GLU A 21 -19.33 14.24 -18.09
CA GLU A 21 -19.04 13.46 -19.29
C GLU A 21 -18.48 12.08 -18.88
N PRO A 22 -19.12 10.97 -19.26
CA PRO A 22 -18.68 9.64 -18.86
C PRO A 22 -17.24 9.36 -19.28
N LEU A 23 -16.42 8.88 -18.34
CA LEU A 23 -15.00 8.54 -18.52
C LEU A 23 -14.05 9.73 -18.83
N VAL A 24 -14.58 10.96 -18.92
CA VAL A 24 -13.79 12.18 -19.15
C VAL A 24 -13.70 13.04 -17.88
N ASP A 25 -14.82 13.22 -17.19
CA ASP A 25 -14.92 14.06 -16.00
C ASP A 25 -14.76 13.25 -14.70
N ASP A 26 -13.95 13.76 -13.77
CA ASP A 26 -13.93 13.36 -12.37
C ASP A 26 -14.79 14.29 -11.49
N ALA A 27 -15.01 13.92 -10.22
CA ALA A 27 -15.85 14.68 -9.30
C ALA A 27 -15.36 16.13 -9.07
N ASN A 28 -14.04 16.36 -9.00
CA ASN A 28 -13.48 17.71 -8.82
C ASN A 28 -13.60 18.53 -10.11
N SER A 29 -13.41 17.95 -11.29
CA SER A 29 -13.62 18.64 -12.57
C SER A 29 -15.07 19.13 -12.72
N VAL A 30 -16.05 18.28 -12.41
CA VAL A 30 -17.48 18.68 -12.42
C VAL A 30 -17.75 19.79 -11.40
N LEU A 31 -17.27 19.63 -10.16
CA LEU A 31 -17.46 20.62 -9.09
C LEU A 31 -16.83 21.98 -9.44
N ARG A 32 -15.60 22.00 -9.97
CA ARG A 32 -14.94 23.24 -10.40
C ARG A 32 -15.70 23.93 -11.52
N ARG A 33 -16.18 23.18 -12.52
CA ARG A 33 -17.02 23.71 -13.62
C ARG A 33 -18.33 24.31 -13.09
N VAL A 34 -19.01 23.64 -12.16
CA VAL A 34 -20.26 24.13 -11.54
C VAL A 34 -20.02 25.38 -10.68
N LEU A 35 -18.90 25.44 -9.94
CA LEU A 35 -18.52 26.57 -9.09
C LEU A 35 -17.80 27.70 -9.84
N ARG A 36 -17.59 27.58 -11.16
CA ARG A 36 -16.82 28.51 -12.01
C ARG A 36 -15.39 28.77 -11.51
N LEU A 37 -14.76 27.75 -10.93
CA LEU A 37 -13.38 27.77 -10.48
C LEU A 37 -12.42 27.44 -11.65
N PRO A 38 -11.17 27.94 -11.62
CA PRO A 38 -10.18 27.61 -12.64
C PRO A 38 -9.84 26.10 -12.65
N ALA A 39 -9.55 25.59 -13.85
CA ALA A 39 -9.09 24.23 -14.06
C ALA A 39 -7.78 23.94 -13.31
N ASP A 40 -7.55 22.70 -12.90
CA ASP A 40 -6.37 22.35 -12.11
C ASP A 40 -5.16 22.09 -13.02
N GLU A 41 -4.17 22.99 -13.02
CA GLU A 41 -2.93 22.82 -13.79
C GLU A 41 -2.18 21.53 -13.41
N SER A 42 -2.42 21.03 -12.19
CA SER A 42 -1.95 19.74 -11.67
C SER A 42 -2.32 18.53 -12.53
N GLU A 43 -3.40 18.58 -13.32
CA GLU A 43 -3.81 17.47 -14.20
C GLU A 43 -3.16 17.50 -15.58
N ALA A 44 -2.85 18.69 -16.12
CA ALA A 44 -2.24 18.84 -17.44
C ALA A 44 -0.88 18.10 -17.54
N LEU A 45 -0.17 18.03 -16.41
CA LEU A 45 1.08 17.29 -16.24
C LEU A 45 0.89 15.76 -16.22
N GLN A 46 -0.27 15.24 -15.77
CA GLN A 46 -0.51 13.80 -15.71
C GLN A 46 -0.88 13.22 -17.08
N ARG A 47 -1.63 13.97 -17.90
CA ARG A 47 -2.07 13.54 -19.24
C ARG A 47 -0.91 13.29 -20.22
N HIS A 48 0.25 13.90 -20.00
CA HIS A 48 1.42 13.79 -20.89
C HIS A 48 2.31 12.55 -20.68
N SER A 49 2.05 11.70 -19.68
CA SER A 49 2.95 10.57 -19.36
C SER A 49 2.62 9.24 -20.06
N VAL A 50 1.57 9.16 -20.89
CA VAL A 50 1.18 7.91 -21.58
C VAL A 50 1.70 7.91 -23.02
N ARG A 51 2.93 7.43 -23.21
CA ARG A 51 3.41 7.00 -24.54
C ARG A 51 2.86 5.60 -24.86
N PRO A 52 2.26 5.37 -26.04
CA PRO A 52 1.88 4.02 -26.46
C PRO A 52 3.11 3.13 -26.63
N SER A 53 3.09 1.94 -26.02
CA SER A 53 4.16 0.95 -26.21
C SER A 53 3.89 0.11 -27.46
N GLU A 54 4.57 0.42 -28.56
CA GLU A 54 4.52 -0.38 -29.79
C GLU A 54 5.15 -1.77 -29.61
N GLY A 55 4.59 -2.76 -30.32
CA GLY A 55 5.36 -3.90 -30.83
C GLY A 55 5.82 -5.00 -29.84
N ARG A 56 4.90 -5.78 -29.26
CA ARG A 56 5.25 -7.15 -28.84
C ARG A 56 5.46 -8.03 -30.09
N ARG A 57 6.71 -8.30 -30.47
CA ARG A 57 7.05 -9.37 -31.42
C ARG A 57 6.88 -10.75 -30.73
N PRO A 58 6.30 -11.77 -31.39
CA PRO A 58 6.32 -13.14 -30.88
C PRO A 58 7.75 -13.71 -30.86
N MET A 59 8.10 -14.47 -29.82
CA MET A 59 9.36 -15.21 -29.79
C MET A 59 9.23 -16.53 -30.55
N GLU A 60 10.09 -16.72 -31.55
CA GLU A 60 10.23 -17.98 -32.27
C GLU A 60 10.90 -19.07 -31.44
N LYS A 61 10.57 -20.31 -31.79
CA LYS A 61 11.05 -21.53 -31.15
C LYS A 61 12.52 -21.78 -31.56
N ARG A 62 13.38 -22.13 -30.60
CA ARG A 62 14.65 -22.81 -30.89
C ARG A 62 14.70 -24.13 -30.13
N SER A 63 15.03 -25.20 -30.85
CA SER A 63 14.99 -26.60 -30.40
C SER A 63 16.41 -27.16 -30.18
N ALA A 64 16.47 -28.34 -29.55
CA ALA A 64 17.63 -29.25 -29.45
C ALA A 64 18.80 -28.75 -28.57
N ALA A 65 19.49 -29.57 -27.75
CA ALA A 65 19.32 -30.97 -27.29
C ALA A 65 19.99 -31.10 -25.89
N ALA A 66 20.20 -32.25 -25.21
CA ALA A 66 20.10 -33.67 -25.55
C ALA A 66 19.94 -34.56 -24.28
N SER A 67 20.17 -35.87 -24.44
CA SER A 67 20.55 -36.87 -23.42
C SER A 67 19.49 -37.40 -22.44
N PRO A 68 18.98 -38.64 -22.66
CA PRO A 68 18.05 -39.30 -21.75
C PRO A 68 18.78 -40.08 -20.65
N ARG A 69 18.19 -40.20 -19.45
CA ARG A 69 18.66 -41.20 -18.47
C ARG A 69 17.59 -41.72 -17.52
N SER A 70 17.33 -43.02 -17.65
CA SER A 70 16.73 -43.96 -16.68
C SER A 70 15.33 -43.67 -16.12
N LEU A 71 14.40 -44.54 -16.48
CA LEU A 71 13.18 -44.81 -15.73
C LEU A 71 13.53 -45.60 -14.47
N THR A 72 13.18 -45.07 -13.29
CA THR A 72 12.95 -45.90 -12.09
C THR A 72 11.59 -45.57 -11.52
N ALA A 73 10.72 -46.58 -11.47
CA ALA A 73 9.40 -46.44 -10.87
C ALA A 73 9.52 -46.50 -9.35
N SER A 74 9.05 -45.47 -8.65
CA SER A 74 8.69 -45.59 -7.24
C SER A 74 7.42 -44.78 -6.96
N SER A 75 6.29 -45.45 -7.19
CA SER A 75 4.96 -44.98 -6.87
C SER A 75 4.78 -44.90 -5.35
N LYS A 76 5.02 -43.72 -4.78
CA LYS A 76 4.59 -43.40 -3.41
C LYS A 76 3.64 -42.21 -3.44
N ALA A 77 2.36 -42.51 -3.19
CA ALA A 77 1.26 -41.55 -3.24
C ALA A 77 1.57 -40.30 -2.40
N ARG A 78 1.70 -39.15 -3.07
CA ARG A 78 1.74 -37.86 -2.38
C ARG A 78 0.31 -37.46 -2.07
N GLN A 79 0.02 -37.53 -0.77
CA GLN A 79 -1.24 -37.15 -0.13
C GLN A 79 -1.78 -35.84 -0.71
N ALA A 80 -3.10 -35.78 -0.89
CA ALA A 80 -3.78 -34.56 -1.27
C ALA A 80 -3.36 -33.44 -0.32
N SER A 81 -2.74 -32.37 -0.86
CA SER A 81 -2.35 -31.22 -0.06
C SER A 81 -3.60 -30.61 0.54
N SER A 82 -3.69 -30.62 1.87
CA SER A 82 -4.77 -29.97 2.60
C SER A 82 -4.91 -28.54 2.11
N VAL A 83 -6.09 -28.22 1.59
CA VAL A 83 -6.39 -26.86 1.13
C VAL A 83 -6.28 -25.95 2.34
N LYS A 84 -5.19 -25.16 2.42
CA LYS A 84 -5.06 -24.13 3.44
C LYS A 84 -6.34 -23.29 3.41
N PRO A 85 -7.00 -23.06 4.57
CA PRO A 85 -8.20 -22.24 4.60
C PRO A 85 -7.86 -20.89 3.97
N ARG A 86 -8.62 -20.52 2.93
CA ARG A 86 -8.53 -19.17 2.36
C ARG A 86 -8.94 -18.23 3.49
N GLY A 87 -8.01 -17.41 3.96
CA GLY A 87 -8.24 -16.53 5.10
C GLY A 87 -9.49 -15.68 4.89
N ASP A 88 -10.22 -15.39 5.96
CA ASP A 88 -11.52 -14.71 5.88
C ASP A 88 -11.39 -13.37 5.11
N THR A 89 -11.89 -13.37 3.87
CA THR A 89 -11.80 -12.22 2.97
C THR A 89 -12.80 -11.12 3.32
N THR A 90 -13.61 -11.31 4.37
CA THR A 90 -14.63 -10.36 4.80
C THR A 90 -13.99 -9.05 5.29
N ARG A 91 -14.72 -7.95 5.10
CA ARG A 91 -14.33 -6.63 5.63
C ARG A 91 -14.29 -6.72 7.16
N ALA A 92 -13.14 -6.40 7.75
CA ALA A 92 -13.01 -6.30 9.20
C ALA A 92 -14.06 -5.36 9.79
N GLN A 93 -14.55 -5.69 10.99
CA GLN A 93 -15.45 -4.83 11.74
C GLN A 93 -14.75 -3.50 12.08
N ARG A 94 -15.53 -2.42 12.15
CA ARG A 94 -14.99 -1.10 12.49
C ARG A 94 -14.44 -1.16 13.93
N GLY A 95 -13.17 -0.84 14.11
CA GLY A 95 -12.51 -0.85 15.42
C GLY A 95 -11.89 -2.20 15.83
N SER A 96 -12.06 -3.30 15.07
CA SER A 96 -11.49 -4.62 15.43
C SER A 96 -10.00 -4.80 15.09
N LEU A 97 -9.35 -3.74 14.64
CA LEU A 97 -7.98 -3.72 14.12
C LEU A 97 -7.17 -2.67 14.86
N LEU A 98 -5.91 -2.96 15.14
CA LEU A 98 -4.98 -2.04 15.80
C LEU A 98 -4.99 -0.66 15.10
N PRO A 99 -5.20 0.46 15.83
CA PRO A 99 -5.26 1.80 15.23
C PRO A 99 -3.95 2.20 14.53
N GLU A 100 -4.03 3.00 13.47
CA GLU A 100 -2.87 3.37 12.66
C GLU A 100 -1.82 4.19 13.42
N ALA A 101 -2.24 4.95 14.46
CA ALA A 101 -1.33 5.65 15.36
C ALA A 101 -0.35 4.71 16.09
N GLU A 102 -0.77 3.49 16.44
CA GLU A 102 0.07 2.50 17.12
C GLU A 102 1.22 1.97 16.26
N TYR A 103 1.14 2.12 14.94
CA TYR A 103 2.19 1.70 14.00
C TYR A 103 3.26 2.78 13.81
N VAL A 104 2.95 4.07 14.07
CA VAL A 104 3.83 5.21 13.78
C VAL A 104 5.15 5.08 14.53
N ARG A 105 5.10 4.96 15.85
CA ARG A 105 6.29 4.83 16.70
C ARG A 105 7.13 3.58 16.33
N PRO A 106 6.57 2.37 16.28
CA PRO A 106 7.32 1.17 15.89
C PRO A 106 7.97 1.26 14.50
N LEU A 107 7.35 1.94 13.54
CA LEU A 107 7.90 2.17 12.20
C LEU A 107 9.10 3.13 12.22
N LEU A 108 8.96 4.28 12.89
CA LEU A 108 10.05 5.25 13.02
C LEU A 108 11.22 4.68 13.86
N GLU A 109 10.92 3.97 14.96
CA GLU A 109 11.94 3.24 15.74
C GLU A 109 12.65 2.17 14.91
N ALA A 110 11.91 1.37 14.12
CA ALA A 110 12.52 0.33 13.30
C ALA A 110 13.46 0.89 12.23
N LEU A 111 13.16 2.05 11.66
CA LEU A 111 14.06 2.76 10.74
C LEU A 111 15.25 3.37 11.47
N PHE A 112 15.03 4.02 12.62
CA PHE A 112 16.09 4.62 13.43
C PHE A 112 17.11 3.57 13.92
N GLU A 113 16.64 2.38 14.31
CA GLU A 113 17.47 1.21 14.69
C GLU A 113 18.16 0.50 13.50
N LEU A 114 17.92 0.96 12.27
CA LEU A 114 18.53 0.48 11.03
C LEU A 114 19.21 1.65 10.30
N ASP A 115 19.90 2.52 11.07
CA ASP A 115 20.67 3.69 10.60
C ASP A 115 19.88 4.68 9.72
N GLY A 116 18.55 4.65 9.84
CA GLY A 116 17.62 5.54 9.15
C GLY A 116 17.20 5.10 7.74
N SER A 117 17.83 4.07 7.15
CA SER A 117 17.57 3.63 5.78
C SER A 117 17.67 2.11 5.65
N ALA A 118 16.59 1.44 5.24
CA ALA A 118 16.59 -0.02 5.20
C ALA A 118 15.65 -0.62 4.14
N PRO A 119 15.90 -1.88 3.70
CA PRO A 119 14.97 -2.61 2.85
C PRO A 119 13.59 -2.76 3.48
N THR A 120 12.53 -2.54 2.69
CA THR A 120 11.11 -2.66 3.11
C THR A 120 10.84 -3.97 3.87
N SER A 121 11.41 -5.08 3.41
CA SER A 121 11.26 -6.40 4.05
C SER A 121 11.83 -6.45 5.46
N GLU A 122 12.95 -5.78 5.71
CA GLU A 122 13.58 -5.69 7.04
C GLU A 122 12.77 -4.80 7.98
N VAL A 123 12.36 -3.62 7.50
CA VAL A 123 11.54 -2.69 8.29
C VAL A 123 10.21 -3.35 8.67
N VAL A 124 9.50 -3.95 7.71
CA VAL A 124 8.25 -4.70 7.97
C VAL A 124 8.48 -5.83 8.98
N ARG A 125 9.58 -6.59 8.87
CA ARG A 125 9.93 -7.65 9.84
C ARG A 125 10.15 -7.09 11.25
N ARG A 126 10.88 -5.99 11.37
CA ARG A 126 11.23 -5.37 12.66
C ARG A 126 10.02 -4.70 13.33
N VAL A 127 9.18 -4.01 12.55
CA VAL A 127 7.86 -3.50 13.00
C VAL A 127 6.94 -4.64 13.45
N GLY A 128 6.89 -5.74 12.69
CA GLY A 128 6.09 -6.91 13.06
C GLY A 128 6.46 -7.47 14.43
N ARG A 129 7.76 -7.55 14.76
CA ARG A 129 8.23 -7.95 16.10
C ARG A 129 7.83 -6.95 17.19
N LYS A 130 7.98 -5.64 16.94
CA LYS A 130 7.59 -4.58 17.89
C LYS A 130 6.08 -4.52 18.15
N LEU A 131 5.26 -4.96 17.19
CA LEU A 131 3.80 -4.95 17.29
C LEU A 131 3.21 -6.30 17.71
N ASP A 132 3.99 -7.37 17.87
CA ASP A 132 3.45 -8.73 18.00
C ASP A 132 2.52 -8.89 19.22
N THR A 133 2.78 -8.21 20.34
CA THR A 133 1.89 -8.20 21.51
C THR A 133 0.65 -7.32 21.37
N LYS A 134 0.57 -6.47 20.34
CA LYS A 134 -0.52 -5.51 20.07
C LYS A 134 -1.44 -5.92 18.92
N LEU A 135 -0.95 -6.69 17.94
CA LEU A 135 -1.73 -7.08 16.76
C LEU A 135 -2.87 -8.04 17.14
N THR A 136 -4.10 -7.68 16.77
CA THR A 136 -5.27 -8.55 16.99
C THR A 136 -5.25 -9.74 16.03
N GLU A 137 -6.07 -10.76 16.29
CA GLU A 137 -6.23 -11.88 15.34
C GLU A 137 -6.73 -11.39 13.96
N ALA A 138 -7.62 -10.38 13.94
CA ALA A 138 -8.13 -9.79 12.71
C ALA A 138 -7.05 -9.02 11.90
N ASP A 139 -6.01 -8.52 12.57
CA ASP A 139 -4.83 -7.90 11.92
C ASP A 139 -3.91 -8.96 11.27
N ARG A 140 -3.90 -10.19 11.79
CA ARG A 140 -3.10 -11.33 11.28
C ARG A 140 -3.76 -12.07 10.11
N GLN A 141 -5.05 -11.83 9.87
CA GLN A 141 -5.78 -12.38 8.74
C GLN A 141 -5.21 -11.94 7.38
N LEU A 142 -5.44 -12.78 6.35
CA LEU A 142 -5.15 -12.46 4.96
C LEU A 142 -6.26 -11.61 4.35
N ILE A 143 -5.90 -10.64 3.51
CA ILE A 143 -6.83 -9.93 2.63
C ILE A 143 -6.93 -10.62 1.27
N LYS A 144 -7.88 -10.19 0.42
CA LYS A 144 -8.15 -10.78 -0.90
C LYS A 144 -6.93 -10.85 -1.86
N SER A 145 -5.93 -9.99 -1.68
CA SER A 145 -4.66 -10.04 -2.46
C SER A 145 -3.71 -11.17 -2.03
N GLY A 146 -3.93 -11.79 -0.87
CA GLY A 146 -3.01 -12.74 -0.24
C GLY A 146 -2.03 -12.11 0.75
N ASP A 147 -2.05 -10.79 0.92
CA ASP A 147 -1.24 -10.10 1.93
C ASP A 147 -1.84 -10.23 3.33
N VAL A 148 -0.99 -10.11 4.36
CA VAL A 148 -1.44 -10.00 5.76
C VAL A 148 -1.96 -8.59 6.02
N ARG A 149 -3.14 -8.46 6.64
CA ARG A 149 -3.85 -7.18 6.80
C ARG A 149 -3.00 -6.10 7.49
N TRP A 150 -2.27 -6.41 8.56
CA TRP A 150 -1.39 -5.44 9.23
C TRP A 150 -0.23 -4.94 8.35
N LYS A 151 0.30 -5.78 7.46
CA LYS A 151 1.37 -5.37 6.53
C LYS A 151 0.84 -4.37 5.51
N ASN A 152 -0.38 -4.59 5.02
CA ASN A 152 -1.07 -3.64 4.14
C ASN A 152 -1.39 -2.32 4.89
N ARG A 153 -1.86 -2.39 6.14
CA ARG A 153 -2.04 -1.21 7.01
C ARG A 153 -0.74 -0.42 7.20
N LEU A 154 0.39 -1.10 7.41
CA LEU A 154 1.70 -0.46 7.53
C LEU A 154 2.11 0.32 6.25
N GLN A 155 1.68 -0.09 5.06
CA GLN A 155 1.87 0.70 3.83
C GLN A 155 1.11 2.03 3.89
N PHE A 156 -0.15 2.02 4.35
CA PHE A 156 -0.94 3.25 4.51
C PHE A 156 -0.35 4.18 5.57
N VAL A 157 0.13 3.64 6.70
CA VAL A 157 0.84 4.40 7.73
C VAL A 157 2.06 5.10 7.15
N ARG A 158 2.90 4.39 6.36
CA ARG A 158 4.03 5.02 5.64
C ARG A 158 3.56 6.14 4.71
N LEU A 159 2.47 5.97 3.95
CA LEU A 159 1.94 7.03 3.08
C LEU A 159 1.51 8.26 3.89
N GLY A 160 0.94 8.07 5.08
CA GLY A 160 0.66 9.15 6.05
C GLY A 160 1.93 9.87 6.52
N LEU A 161 2.95 9.11 6.94
CA LEU A 161 4.23 9.67 7.41
C LEU A 161 4.99 10.43 6.32
N ILE A 162 4.92 9.98 5.06
CA ILE A 162 5.49 10.71 3.92
C ILE A 162 4.75 12.04 3.70
N LYS A 163 3.41 12.06 3.80
CA LYS A 163 2.62 13.31 3.70
C LYS A 163 2.94 14.28 4.85
N GLN A 164 3.18 13.76 6.05
CA GLN A 164 3.61 14.54 7.22
C GLN A 164 5.10 14.94 7.17
N GLY A 165 5.84 14.50 6.15
CA GLY A 165 7.27 14.78 6.00
C GLY A 165 8.18 13.96 6.93
N LEU A 166 7.65 13.05 7.75
CA LEU A 166 8.39 12.23 8.71
C LEU A 166 9.16 11.06 8.05
N MET A 167 8.81 10.69 6.82
CA MET A 167 9.53 9.72 5.99
C MET A 167 9.84 10.27 4.60
N MET A 168 10.92 9.79 3.99
CA MET A 168 11.34 10.27 2.66
C MET A 168 10.37 9.81 1.56
N LYS A 169 9.94 10.76 0.73
CA LYS A 169 9.08 10.49 -0.44
C LYS A 169 9.82 9.75 -1.56
N ASN A 170 11.08 10.12 -1.80
CA ASN A 170 11.85 9.77 -3.00
C ASN A 170 12.93 8.70 -2.73
N SER A 171 12.68 7.78 -1.79
CA SER A 171 13.59 6.66 -1.51
C SER A 171 13.77 5.72 -2.72
N PRO A 172 14.92 5.02 -2.84
CA PRO A 172 15.12 3.98 -3.83
C PRO A 172 14.05 2.88 -3.75
N ARG A 173 13.76 2.22 -4.88
CA ARG A 173 12.76 1.13 -4.92
C ARG A 173 13.12 0.02 -3.95
N GLY A 174 12.19 -0.32 -3.06
CA GLY A 174 12.38 -1.36 -2.04
C GLY A 174 13.14 -0.90 -0.80
N ILE A 175 13.54 0.37 -0.71
CA ILE A 175 14.16 0.99 0.47
C ILE A 175 13.17 1.98 1.09
N TRP A 176 13.10 2.01 2.41
CA TRP A 176 12.38 3.01 3.19
C TRP A 176 13.37 3.81 4.04
N GLU A 177 13.17 5.12 4.10
CA GLU A 177 14.01 6.04 4.87
C GLU A 177 13.19 6.93 5.80
N ILE A 178 13.73 7.15 7.00
CA ILE A 178 13.26 8.18 7.92
C ILE A 178 13.82 9.55 7.49
N SER A 179 13.00 10.60 7.57
CA SER A 179 13.48 11.97 7.38
C SER A 179 14.15 12.51 8.66
N GLU A 180 14.80 13.67 8.58
CA GLU A 180 15.37 14.31 9.77
C GLU A 180 14.28 14.75 10.77
N SER A 181 13.15 15.29 10.30
CA SER A 181 12.00 15.61 11.16
C SER A 181 11.37 14.34 11.78
N GLY A 182 11.44 13.20 11.09
CA GLY A 182 11.06 11.89 11.63
C GLY A 182 11.95 11.45 12.80
N LYS A 183 13.26 11.72 12.75
CA LYS A 183 14.19 11.45 13.85
C LYS A 183 13.94 12.42 15.02
N GLN A 184 13.74 13.71 14.73
CA GLN A 184 13.42 14.73 15.74
C GLN A 184 12.14 14.38 16.49
N TYR A 185 11.05 14.10 15.77
CA TYR A 185 9.78 13.63 16.33
C TYR A 185 9.95 12.41 17.24
N LEU A 186 10.78 11.43 16.84
CA LEU A 186 11.05 10.24 17.65
C LEU A 186 11.84 10.57 18.93
N ASN A 187 12.74 11.55 18.90
CA ASN A 187 13.50 11.98 20.08
C ASN A 187 12.64 12.82 21.04
N GLU A 188 11.86 13.78 20.53
CA GLU A 188 10.88 14.53 21.32
C GLU A 188 9.90 13.58 22.03
N TYR A 189 9.38 12.58 21.30
CA TYR A 189 8.51 11.57 21.86
C TYR A 189 9.19 10.75 22.98
N LYS A 190 10.50 10.44 22.87
CA LYS A 190 11.24 9.75 23.94
C LYS A 190 11.38 10.61 25.18
N GLU A 191 11.76 11.88 25.04
CA GLU A 191 11.94 12.78 26.18
C GLU A 191 10.61 13.14 26.87
N MET A 192 9.49 13.16 26.13
CA MET A 192 8.14 13.35 26.71
C MET A 192 7.60 12.14 27.50
N ASN A 193 8.17 10.94 27.33
CA ASN A 193 7.70 9.69 27.93
C ASN A 193 8.77 9.01 28.80
N LYS A 194 9.62 9.82 29.43
CA LYS A 194 10.79 9.44 30.24
C LYS A 194 10.59 9.89 31.69
#